data_AF-A0A920QNI0-F1
#
_entry.id   AF-A0A920QNI0-F1
#
_cell.length_a   1.000
_cell.length_b   1.000
_cell.length_c   1.000
_cell.angle_alpha   90.00
_cell.angle_beta   90.00
_cell.angle_gamma   90.00
#
_symmetry.space_group_name_H-M   'P 1'
#
loop_
_entity.id
_entity.type
_entity.pdbx_description
1 polymer ?
#
loop_
_entity_poly.entity_id
_entity_poly.type
_entity_poly.pdbx_seq_one_letter_code
_entity_poly.pdbx_strand_id
1 'polypeptide(L)'
;MRRFVLIILLSFLTGQAPPSFILKEVNVEGNEATSDNMILYTSGLKNGQKASTEDFRRAVKRLWELGVFSNIDFHFDGETSDGILITIEVEEHQY
;
A
#
# COMPACT_ATOMS: atom_id res chain seq x y z
N MET A 1 -38.63 9.13 31.45
CA MET A 1 -37.82 8.03 30.89
C MET A 1 -37.79 7.98 29.35
N ARG A 2 -37.87 9.11 28.63
CA ARG A 2 -37.79 9.17 27.14
C ARG A 2 -36.57 9.94 26.61
N ARG A 3 -35.82 10.63 27.50
CA ARG A 3 -34.66 11.46 27.14
C ARG A 3 -33.31 10.71 27.18
N PHE A 4 -33.26 9.52 27.78
CA PHE A 4 -32.05 8.70 27.85
C PHE A 4 -31.84 7.79 26.62
N VAL A 5 -32.90 7.52 25.84
CA VAL A 5 -32.81 6.68 24.63
C VAL A 5 -32.04 7.38 23.50
N LEU A 6 -32.05 8.72 23.47
CA LEU A 6 -31.38 9.52 22.43
C LEU A 6 -29.85 9.52 22.53
N ILE A 7 -29.28 9.24 23.70
CA ILE A 7 -27.82 9.29 23.91
C ILE A 7 -27.14 8.00 23.41
N ILE A 8 -27.85 6.86 23.44
CA ILE A 8 -27.31 5.55 23.03
C ILE A 8 -27.21 5.43 21.50
N LEU A 9 -28.06 6.16 20.75
CA LEU A 9 -28.02 6.11 19.27
C LEU A 9 -26.82 6.86 18.67
N LEU A 10 -26.20 7.79 19.40
CA LEU A 10 -25.13 8.65 18.88
C LEU A 10 -23.74 7.98 18.94
N SER A 11 -23.60 6.87 19.66
CA SER A 11 -22.30 6.24 19.93
C SER A 11 -21.81 5.29 18.83
N PHE A 12 -22.60 5.03 17.79
CA PHE A 12 -22.26 4.07 16.72
C PHE A 12 -21.51 4.69 15.51
N LEU A 13 -21.07 5.95 15.60
CA LEU A 13 -20.36 6.66 14.52
C LEU A 13 -18.83 6.65 14.64
N THR A 14 -18.24 5.69 15.36
CA THR A 14 -16.78 5.53 15.34
C THR A 14 -16.37 4.72 14.11
N GLY A 15 -16.12 5.41 12.99
CA GLY A 15 -15.37 4.83 11.87
C GLY A 15 -13.92 4.62 12.30
N GLN A 16 -13.50 3.36 12.45
CA GLN A 16 -12.08 3.06 12.70
C GLN A 16 -11.28 3.36 11.43
N ALA A 17 -10.22 4.16 11.57
CA ALA A 17 -9.30 4.38 10.48
C ALA A 17 -8.63 3.04 10.10
N PRO A 18 -8.41 2.76 8.80
CA PRO A 18 -7.74 1.54 8.38
C PRO A 18 -6.36 1.41 9.06
N PRO A 19 -5.92 0.17 9.37
CA PRO A 19 -4.57 -0.06 9.83
C PRO A 19 -3.56 0.50 8.82
N SER A 20 -2.49 1.09 9.32
CA SER A 20 -1.42 1.68 8.52
C SER A 20 -0.06 1.37 9.14
N PHE A 21 0.94 1.20 8.29
CA PHE A 21 2.29 0.75 8.63
C PHE A 21 3.32 1.76 8.14
N ILE A 22 4.43 1.90 8.84
CA ILE A 22 5.58 2.67 8.33
C ILE A 22 6.35 1.74 7.39
N LEU A 23 6.57 2.15 6.15
CA LEU A 23 7.41 1.44 5.21
C LEU A 23 8.86 1.82 5.51
N LYS A 24 9.59 0.99 6.27
CA LYS A 24 10.99 1.26 6.55
C LYS A 24 11.82 1.19 5.28
N GLU A 25 11.56 0.16 4.48
CA GLU A 25 12.25 -0.13 3.23
C GLU A 25 11.26 -0.67 2.19
N VAL A 26 11.42 -0.22 0.95
CA VAL A 26 10.66 -0.63 -0.22
C VAL A 26 11.64 -0.99 -1.32
N ASN A 27 11.73 -2.27 -1.63
CA ASN A 27 12.56 -2.80 -2.70
C ASN A 27 11.71 -3.13 -3.93
N VAL A 28 12.37 -3.36 -5.06
CA VAL A 28 11.73 -3.73 -6.32
C VAL A 28 12.47 -4.93 -6.91
N GLU A 29 11.73 -5.93 -7.37
CA GLU A 29 12.26 -7.13 -8.00
C GLU A 29 11.42 -7.55 -9.22
N GLY A 30 12.02 -8.34 -10.12
CA GLY A 30 11.37 -8.92 -11.29
C GLY A 30 11.27 -8.00 -12.53
N ASN A 31 11.68 -6.74 -12.40
CA ASN A 31 11.77 -5.81 -13.51
C ASN A 31 13.00 -6.06 -14.41
N GLU A 32 12.83 -5.88 -15.72
CA GLU A 32 13.91 -6.04 -16.71
C GLU A 32 14.19 -4.73 -17.45
N ALA A 33 13.18 -4.16 -18.13
CA ALA A 33 13.33 -2.91 -18.86
C ALA A 33 13.00 -1.67 -18.02
N THR A 34 12.04 -1.78 -17.11
CA THR A 34 11.60 -0.67 -16.26
C THR A 34 12.51 -0.54 -15.05
N SER A 35 13.11 0.63 -14.82
CA SER A 35 13.97 0.82 -13.65
C SER A 35 13.21 0.82 -12.32
N ASP A 36 13.85 0.39 -11.24
CA ASP A 36 13.33 0.41 -9.87
C ASP A 36 12.81 1.80 -9.47
N ASN A 37 13.57 2.85 -9.80
CA ASN A 37 13.20 4.24 -9.52
C ASN A 37 11.86 4.62 -10.17
N MET A 38 11.59 4.15 -11.39
CA MET A 38 10.34 4.40 -12.09
C MET A 38 9.18 3.65 -11.41
N ILE A 39 9.40 2.41 -10.99
CA ILE A 39 8.40 1.60 -10.27
C ILE A 39 8.08 2.23 -8.89
N LEU A 40 9.10 2.61 -8.12
CA LEU A 40 8.95 3.32 -6.85
C LEU A 40 8.21 4.66 -7.03
N TYR A 41 8.59 5.45 -8.03
CA TYR A 41 7.95 6.73 -8.31
C TYR A 41 6.48 6.55 -8.69
N THR A 42 6.18 5.60 -9.57
CA THR A 42 4.82 5.37 -10.11
C THR A 42 3.90 4.75 -9.06
N SER A 43 4.38 3.76 -8.29
CA SER A 43 3.63 3.20 -7.16
C SER A 43 3.24 4.29 -6.16
N GLY A 44 4.13 5.25 -5.96
CA GLY A 44 4.01 6.28 -4.93
C GLY A 44 4.29 5.74 -3.53
N LEU A 45 4.88 4.54 -3.41
CA LEU A 45 5.38 4.00 -2.15
C LEU A 45 6.82 4.45 -1.92
N LYS A 46 7.12 4.88 -0.69
CA LYS A 46 8.43 5.44 -0.34
C LYS A 46 8.88 4.99 1.04
N ASN A 47 10.19 4.85 1.20
CA ASN A 47 10.82 4.63 2.50
C ASN A 47 10.47 5.76 3.47
N GLY A 48 10.18 5.39 4.71
CA GLY A 48 9.72 6.26 5.79
C GLY A 48 8.25 6.68 5.71
N GLN A 49 7.50 6.33 4.66
CA GLN A 49 6.10 6.74 4.57
C GLN A 49 5.19 5.88 5.45
N LYS A 50 4.14 6.50 6.00
CA LYS A 50 3.02 5.76 6.58
C LYS A 50 2.05 5.36 5.47
N ALA A 51 1.96 4.05 5.19
CA ALA A 51 1.12 3.48 4.15
C ALA A 51 -0.09 2.74 4.75
N SER A 52 -1.25 2.95 4.17
CA SER A 52 -2.50 2.23 4.42
C SER A 52 -2.76 1.22 3.31
N THR A 53 -3.69 0.28 3.51
CA THR A 53 -4.14 -0.64 2.45
C THR A 53 -4.57 0.08 1.17
N GLU A 54 -5.13 1.29 1.30
CA GLU A 54 -5.54 2.09 0.14
C GLU A 54 -4.34 2.63 -0.65
N ASP A 55 -3.20 2.89 0.01
CA ASP A 55 -1.96 3.28 -0.67
C ASP A 55 -1.45 2.15 -1.56
N PHE A 56 -1.47 0.90 -1.06
CA PHE A 56 -1.11 -0.27 -1.86
C PHE A 56 -2.07 -0.48 -3.03
N ARG A 57 -3.39 -0.35 -2.83
CA ARG A 57 -4.36 -0.42 -3.93
C ARG A 57 -4.08 0.63 -5.02
N ARG A 58 -3.77 1.87 -4.62
CA ARG A 58 -3.39 2.92 -5.56
C ARG A 58 -2.08 2.62 -6.27
N ALA A 59 -1.10 2.06 -5.58
CA ALA A 59 0.16 1.63 -6.17
C ALA A 59 -0.06 0.59 -7.28
N VAL A 60 -0.83 -0.48 -7.02
CA VAL A 60 -1.20 -1.47 -8.04
C VAL A 60 -1.83 -0.79 -9.24
N LYS A 61 -2.85 0.05 -9.01
CA LYS A 61 -3.58 0.72 -10.09
C LYS A 61 -2.65 1.54 -10.98
N ARG A 62 -1.79 2.37 -10.39
CA ARG A 62 -0.86 3.25 -11.14
C ARG A 62 0.18 2.45 -11.92
N LEU A 63 0.69 1.36 -11.35
CA LEU A 63 1.62 0.49 -12.04
C LEU A 63 0.92 -0.27 -13.18
N TRP A 64 -0.33 -0.70 -13.00
CA TRP A 64 -1.15 -1.28 -14.06
C TRP A 64 -1.39 -0.29 -15.22
N GLU A 65 -1.60 0.99 -14.91
CA GLU A 65 -1.79 2.07 -15.88
C GLU A 65 -0.54 2.33 -16.75
N LEU A 66 0.66 1.89 -16.34
CA LEU A 66 1.84 1.93 -17.21
C LEU A 66 1.72 0.98 -18.40
N GLY A 67 0.91 -0.09 -18.28
CA GLY A 67 0.63 -1.03 -19.37
C GLY A 67 1.77 -2.00 -19.73
N VAL A 68 2.86 -2.00 -18.97
CA VAL A 68 4.05 -2.82 -19.24
C VAL A 68 4.12 -4.10 -18.40
N PHE A 69 3.35 -4.21 -17.32
CA PHE A 69 3.41 -5.34 -16.39
C PHE A 69 2.25 -6.32 -16.62
N SER A 70 2.56 -7.62 -16.62
CA SER A 70 1.58 -8.73 -16.56
C SER A 70 1.17 -9.08 -15.15
N ASN A 71 2.08 -8.91 -14.18
CA ASN A 71 1.86 -9.25 -12.78
C ASN A 71 2.47 -8.19 -11.87
N ILE A 72 1.81 -7.89 -10.75
CA ILE A 72 2.31 -6.99 -9.70
C ILE A 72 1.84 -7.54 -8.36
N ASP A 73 2.80 -7.85 -7.50
CA ASP A 73 2.55 -8.35 -6.15
C ASP A 73 3.41 -7.59 -5.12
N PHE A 74 3.07 -7.75 -3.85
CA PHE A 74 3.84 -7.21 -2.73
C PHE A 74 4.22 -8.32 -1.75
N HIS A 75 5.52 -8.46 -1.52
CA HIS A 75 6.05 -9.35 -0.48
C HIS A 75 6.33 -8.59 0.80
N PHE A 76 6.03 -9.24 1.92
CA PHE A 76 6.44 -8.78 3.23
C PHE A 76 7.75 -9.48 3.60
N ASP A 77 8.81 -8.70 3.72
CA ASP A 77 10.16 -9.24 3.95
C ASP A 77 10.54 -9.23 5.44
N GLY A 78 9.78 -8.51 6.26
CA GLY A 78 9.96 -8.48 7.70
C GLY A 78 9.52 -7.18 8.35
N GLU A 79 9.76 -7.10 9.65
CA GLU A 79 9.45 -5.93 10.47
C GLU A 79 10.65 -5.56 11.35
N THR A 80 10.83 -4.26 11.57
CA THR A 80 11.81 -3.67 12.48
C THR A 80 11.09 -2.77 13.48
N SER A 81 11.81 -2.25 14.47
CA SER A 81 11.28 -1.24 15.40
C SER A 81 10.73 0.01 14.69
N ASP A 82 11.21 0.28 13.47
CA ASP A 82 10.93 1.52 12.75
C ASP A 82 9.86 1.35 11.65
N GLY A 83 9.44 0.11 11.36
CA GLY A 83 8.49 -0.19 10.30
C GLY A 83 8.74 -1.51 9.60
N ILE A 84 7.91 -1.77 8.58
CA ILE A 84 7.93 -2.99 7.77
C ILE A 84 8.85 -2.83 6.57
N LEU A 85 9.40 -3.95 6.11
CA LEU A 85 10.16 -4.07 4.88
C LEU A 85 9.29 -4.79 3.86
N ILE A 86 9.22 -4.26 2.66
CA ILE A 86 8.44 -4.84 1.57
C ILE A 86 9.22 -4.84 0.26
N THR A 87 8.83 -5.75 -0.62
CA THR A 87 9.30 -5.81 -2.00
C THR A 87 8.12 -5.73 -2.94
N ILE A 88 8.22 -4.83 -3.93
CA ILE A 88 7.29 -4.78 -5.06
C ILE A 88 7.83 -5.73 -6.11
N GLU A 89 7.18 -6.88 -6.28
CA GLU A 89 7.51 -7.83 -7.34
C GLU A 89 6.67 -7.51 -8.57
N VAL A 90 7.33 -7.43 -9.73
CA VAL A 90 6.66 -7.21 -11.01
C VAL A 90 7.10 -8.24 -12.04
N GLU A 91 6.22 -8.58 -12.97
CA GLU A 91 6.59 -9.29 -14.20
C GLU A 91 6.22 -8.41 -15.39
N GLU A 92 7.15 -8.21 -16.32
CA GLU A 92 6.91 -7.46 -17.56
C GLU A 92 6.30 -8.32 -18.67
N HIS A 93 5.44 -7.72 -19.49
CA HIS A 93 4.89 -8.38 -20.67
C HIS A 93 6.01 -8.85 -21.60
N GLN A 94 6.01 -10.14 -21.91
CA GLN A 94 6.84 -10.70 -22.96
C GLN A 94 6.25 -10.29 -24.32
N TYR A 95 7.05 -9.63 -25.15
CA TYR A 95 6.67 -9.20 -26.51
C TYR A 95 6.75 -10.34 -27.53
#